data_AF-A0A936VW05-F1
#
_entry.id   AF-A0A936VW05-F1
#
_cell.length_a   1.000
_cell.length_b   1.000
_cell.length_c   1.000
_cell.angle_alpha   90.00
_cell.angle_beta   90.00
_cell.angle_gamma   90.00
#
_symmetry.space_group_name_H-M   'P 1'
#
loop_
_entity.id
_entity.type
_entity.pdbx_description
1 polymer ?
#
loop_
_entity_poly.entity_id
_entity_poly.type
_entity_poly.pdbx_seq_one_letter_code
_entity_poly.pdbx_strand_id
1 'polypeptide(L)'
;MGFFKSEIFIKKLVLGSCANLPNEVQIKSQFNYISDPLNCSCAVPIGADTLRISPKCIPSNSNCLGLLTLGSDMKRISYGLKDINGDQLPDGSQIANPSVDPINTYRAMSGDLLSATHIAVVKDATNDLWDFGYLESSFEIAPETDVRSAIVQIYDKSANRAFSCNALVSRKNANTFKFEFGRTALLGNSCTDLGSFEGFRNGDSIKLEIIYEIARNRPAVIVENVVQNSFYISKTSNPTNPNLNDCQQYINRFNYYGYGSFGQISGAIFNGCEDKFIQFSYSYINHPYDASAGRDVFPFEYRPQNLMNLVTVNLPLGYNFLRSEIDLSVGRGKERNVQLSSPINPINTSSRNLEFNVGQLFKSQNASGIWDTPDDAYNLSIKIYLAPDCNATTEKVSFSYTAIHQGQLSSLPSNGGNTDSSDDLSKSTESNTEVLFLLHHRYLYNPQNKQIMVLVQH
;
A
#
# COMPACT_ATOMS: atom_id res chain seq x y z
N MET A 1 -4.50 -27.60 -6.79
CA MET A 1 -4.44 -27.24 -5.35
C MET A 1 -5.59 -26.29 -5.05
N GLY A 2 -6.58 -26.75 -4.30
CA GLY A 2 -7.64 -25.88 -3.78
C GLY A 2 -7.15 -25.28 -2.48
N PHE A 3 -6.98 -23.97 -2.44
CA PHE A 3 -6.82 -23.26 -1.17
C PHE A 3 -8.21 -23.25 -0.51
N PHE A 4 -8.34 -23.96 0.61
CA PHE A 4 -9.48 -23.76 1.50
C PHE A 4 -9.24 -22.42 2.22
N LYS A 5 -9.86 -21.35 1.71
CA LYS A 5 -10.00 -20.11 2.48
C LYS A 5 -11.18 -20.33 3.43
N SER A 6 -10.90 -20.74 4.66
CA SER A 6 -11.91 -20.75 5.72
C SER A 6 -11.93 -19.38 6.38
N GLU A 7 -12.97 -18.59 6.10
CA GLU A 7 -13.32 -17.45 6.95
C GLU A 7 -14.07 -17.99 8.17
N ILE A 8 -13.48 -17.85 9.36
CA ILE A 8 -14.16 -18.21 10.60
C ILE A 8 -15.12 -17.07 10.96
N PHE A 9 -16.38 -17.20 10.57
CA PHE A 9 -17.45 -16.34 11.07
C PHE A 9 -17.84 -16.76 12.49
N ILE A 10 -17.28 -16.07 13.49
CA ILE A 10 -17.70 -16.28 14.88
C ILE A 10 -19.02 -15.54 15.12
N LYS A 11 -20.13 -16.23 14.83
CA LYS A 11 -21.47 -15.71 15.12
C LYS A 11 -21.77 -15.97 16.60
N LYS A 12 -21.79 -14.90 17.41
CA LYS A 12 -22.07 -14.92 18.87
C LYS A 12 -21.00 -15.64 19.70
N LEU A 13 -19.84 -15.02 19.86
CA LEU A 13 -18.93 -15.41 20.93
C LEU A 13 -19.54 -15.00 22.28
N VAL A 14 -20.04 -15.97 23.05
CA VAL A 14 -20.57 -15.75 24.40
C VAL A 14 -19.42 -15.88 25.38
N LEU A 15 -18.81 -14.76 25.75
CA LEU A 15 -17.75 -14.72 26.76
C LEU A 15 -18.36 -14.44 28.14
N GLY A 16 -18.82 -15.49 28.82
CA GLY A 16 -19.14 -15.47 30.26
C GLY A 16 -19.92 -14.25 30.78
N SER A 17 -19.70 -13.91 32.05
CA SER A 17 -20.19 -12.66 32.64
C SER A 17 -19.11 -11.58 32.57
N CYS A 18 -19.53 -10.31 32.54
CA CYS A 18 -18.64 -9.15 32.50
C CYS A 18 -17.61 -9.06 33.63
N ALA A 19 -17.82 -9.79 34.73
CA ALA A 19 -16.90 -9.81 35.86
C ALA A 19 -15.58 -10.53 35.56
N ASN A 20 -15.52 -11.37 34.52
CA ASN A 20 -14.40 -12.27 34.25
C ASN A 20 -13.83 -12.15 32.83
N LEU A 21 -14.07 -11.03 32.14
CA LEU A 21 -13.53 -10.83 30.80
C LEU A 21 -12.01 -10.53 30.84
N PRO A 22 -11.17 -11.29 30.13
CA PRO A 22 -9.77 -10.93 29.98
C PRO A 22 -9.61 -9.72 29.04
N ASN A 23 -8.53 -8.94 29.23
CA ASN A 23 -8.22 -7.75 28.41
C ASN A 23 -8.03 -8.08 26.92
N GLU A 24 -7.59 -9.31 26.63
CA GLU A 24 -7.44 -9.86 25.29
C GLU A 24 -7.82 -11.35 25.34
N VAL A 25 -8.64 -11.79 24.39
CA VAL A 25 -8.83 -13.21 24.08
C VAL A 25 -8.11 -13.49 22.77
N GLN A 26 -7.19 -14.45 22.81
CA GLN A 26 -6.55 -14.98 21.61
C GLN A 26 -7.34 -16.19 21.14
N ILE A 27 -7.99 -16.05 19.99
CA ILE A 27 -8.61 -17.17 19.30
C ILE A 27 -7.56 -17.71 18.33
N LYS A 28 -6.92 -18.79 18.75
CA LYS A 28 -5.98 -19.54 17.91
C LYS A 28 -6.77 -20.54 17.08
N SER A 29 -6.69 -20.41 15.76
CA SER A 29 -7.16 -21.45 14.86
C SER A 29 -6.09 -22.53 14.75
N GLN A 30 -6.46 -23.78 15.00
CA GLN A 30 -5.62 -24.96 14.75
C GLN A 30 -6.38 -25.86 13.79
N PHE A 31 -5.78 -26.16 12.63
CA PHE A 31 -6.37 -27.06 11.65
C PHE A 31 -5.54 -28.34 11.59
N ASN A 32 -6.21 -29.48 11.71
CA ASN A 32 -5.62 -30.78 11.47
C ASN A 32 -6.10 -31.27 10.10
N TYR A 33 -5.16 -31.57 9.20
CA TYR A 33 -5.43 -32.15 7.89
C TYR A 33 -4.84 -33.55 7.82
N ILE A 34 -5.61 -34.50 7.32
CA ILE A 34 -5.15 -35.85 6.99
C ILE A 34 -5.18 -35.95 5.48
N SER A 35 -4.02 -36.02 4.83
CA SER A 35 -3.92 -36.21 3.39
C SER A 35 -4.31 -37.64 2.99
N ASP A 36 -4.92 -37.80 1.82
CA ASP A 36 -5.07 -39.12 1.20
C ASP A 36 -3.68 -39.64 0.79
N PRO A 37 -3.18 -40.72 1.43
CA PRO A 37 -1.83 -41.23 1.20
C PRO A 37 -1.62 -41.80 -0.21
N LEU A 38 -2.69 -42.02 -0.99
CA LEU A 38 -2.60 -42.58 -2.34
C LEU A 38 -2.57 -41.51 -3.44
N ASN A 39 -2.84 -40.23 -3.14
CA ASN A 39 -3.06 -39.18 -4.16
C ASN A 39 -2.38 -37.82 -3.90
N CYS A 40 -1.53 -37.66 -2.88
CA CYS A 40 -0.86 -36.37 -2.63
C CYS A 40 0.61 -36.49 -2.24
N SER A 41 1.49 -36.03 -3.13
CA SER A 41 2.94 -35.85 -2.89
C SER A 41 3.33 -34.41 -2.56
N CYS A 42 2.38 -33.55 -2.18
CA CYS A 42 2.64 -32.17 -1.78
C CYS A 42 2.31 -31.96 -0.29
N ALA A 43 3.27 -31.38 0.44
CA ALA A 43 3.01 -30.83 1.76
C ALA A 43 1.98 -29.70 1.62
N VAL A 44 0.87 -29.77 2.34
CA VAL A 44 -0.12 -28.68 2.41
C VAL A 44 0.31 -27.76 3.54
N PRO A 45 0.82 -26.55 3.27
CA PRO A 45 1.13 -25.59 4.32
C PRO A 45 -0.18 -25.11 4.93
N ILE A 46 -0.41 -25.48 6.18
CA ILE A 46 -1.53 -24.99 6.98
C ILE A 46 -0.97 -23.87 7.84
N GLY A 47 -1.35 -22.63 7.53
CA GLY A 47 -1.08 -21.49 8.39
C GLY A 47 -1.99 -21.54 9.62
N ALA A 48 -1.42 -21.29 10.80
CA ALA A 48 -2.18 -20.95 11.99
C ALA A 48 -2.28 -19.43 12.05
N ASP A 49 -3.49 -18.89 12.10
CA ASP A 49 -3.71 -17.46 12.35
C ASP A 49 -4.25 -17.26 13.77
N THR A 50 -3.81 -16.18 14.42
CA THR A 50 -4.22 -15.80 15.77
C THR A 50 -5.07 -14.56 15.71
N LEU A 51 -6.38 -14.74 15.82
CA LEU A 51 -7.30 -13.61 15.97
C LEU A 51 -7.21 -13.09 17.41
N ARG A 52 -6.88 -11.81 17.56
CA ARG A 52 -6.93 -11.10 18.85
C ARG A 52 -8.21 -10.30 18.93
N ILE A 53 -9.02 -10.57 19.96
CA ILE A 53 -10.21 -9.79 20.27
C ILE A 53 -10.07 -9.20 21.67
N SER A 54 -10.45 -7.95 21.85
CA SER A 54 -10.56 -7.33 23.16
C SER A 54 -12.04 -7.27 23.53
N PRO A 55 -12.58 -8.29 24.22
CA PRO A 55 -13.99 -8.27 24.59
C PRO A 55 -14.24 -7.12 25.55
N LYS A 56 -15.24 -6.31 25.22
CA LYS A 56 -15.67 -5.22 26.07
C LYS A 56 -17.07 -5.50 26.56
N CYS A 57 -17.24 -5.41 27.87
CA CYS A 57 -18.56 -5.36 28.45
C CYS A 57 -19.02 -3.92 28.53
N ILE A 58 -20.25 -3.69 28.10
CA ILE A 58 -20.98 -2.48 28.46
C ILE A 58 -21.00 -2.46 29.99
N PRO A 59 -20.38 -1.47 30.65
CA PRO A 59 -20.42 -1.37 32.11
C PRO A 59 -21.89 -1.46 32.55
N SER A 60 -22.18 -2.22 33.61
CA SER A 60 -23.53 -2.22 34.18
C SER A 60 -23.97 -0.76 34.37
N ASN A 61 -25.14 -0.41 33.82
CA ASN A 61 -25.64 0.95 33.59
C ASN A 61 -25.58 1.95 34.78
N SER A 62 -25.14 1.56 35.99
CA SER A 62 -25.16 2.38 37.20
C SER A 62 -23.91 3.23 37.44
N ASN A 63 -22.75 2.95 36.83
CA ASN A 63 -21.48 3.62 37.20
C ASN A 63 -20.85 4.43 36.07
N CYS A 64 -21.49 4.49 34.89
CA CYS A 64 -20.98 5.24 33.76
C CYS A 64 -21.43 6.71 33.86
N LEU A 65 -20.46 7.61 34.05
CA LEU A 65 -20.63 9.06 33.99
C LEU A 65 -19.77 9.60 32.85
N GLY A 66 -20.40 10.18 31.82
CA GLY A 66 -19.73 10.67 30.63
C GLY A 66 -20.19 9.98 29.36
N LEU A 67 -19.26 9.72 28.44
CA LEU A 67 -19.58 9.16 27.14
C LEU A 67 -19.48 7.62 27.12
N LEU A 68 -20.60 6.95 26.83
CA LEU A 68 -20.63 5.51 26.60
C LEU A 68 -20.51 5.21 25.11
N THR A 69 -19.33 4.78 24.67
CA THR A 69 -19.09 4.36 23.29
C THR A 69 -19.77 3.01 23.01
N LEU A 70 -20.73 3.00 22.10
CA LEU A 70 -21.52 1.85 21.69
C LEU A 70 -20.82 1.01 20.60
N GLY A 71 -19.95 1.64 19.82
CA GLY A 71 -19.17 0.96 18.81
C GLY A 71 -18.14 1.86 18.17
N SER A 72 -17.05 1.24 17.71
CA SER A 72 -16.09 1.85 16.82
C SER A 72 -15.66 0.83 15.77
N ASP A 73 -15.53 1.27 14.53
CA ASP A 73 -15.03 0.47 13.41
C ASP A 73 -14.14 1.34 12.53
N MET A 74 -13.13 0.72 11.92
CA MET A 74 -12.28 1.35 10.92
C MET A 74 -12.08 0.39 9.76
N LYS A 75 -12.34 0.87 8.55
CA LYS A 75 -12.20 0.07 7.34
C LYS A 75 -11.77 0.95 6.18
N ARG A 76 -11.01 0.37 5.26
CA ARG A 76 -10.75 0.98 3.95
C ARG A 76 -12.06 1.21 3.22
N ILE A 77 -12.12 2.27 2.42
CA ILE A 77 -13.28 2.62 1.58
C ILE A 77 -12.91 2.96 0.14
N SER A 78 -11.62 2.94 -0.21
CA SER A 78 -11.11 3.03 -1.58
C SER A 78 -10.77 1.63 -2.08
N TYR A 79 -11.45 1.16 -3.14
CA TYR A 79 -11.30 -0.21 -3.65
C TYR A 79 -10.79 -0.26 -5.09
N GLY A 80 -10.19 -1.40 -5.44
CA GLY A 80 -9.75 -1.71 -6.80
C GLY A 80 -10.92 -2.02 -7.74
N LEU A 81 -10.61 -2.25 -9.01
CA LEU A 81 -11.54 -2.88 -9.94
C LEU A 81 -11.80 -4.32 -9.49
N LYS A 82 -12.96 -4.85 -9.86
CA LYS A 82 -13.35 -6.21 -9.52
C LYS A 82 -12.49 -7.25 -10.24
N ASP A 83 -12.01 -8.24 -9.49
CA ASP A 83 -11.34 -9.46 -9.97
C ASP A 83 -11.87 -10.68 -9.18
N ILE A 84 -13.11 -11.09 -9.45
CA ILE A 84 -13.74 -12.19 -8.69
C ILE A 84 -13.07 -13.54 -8.92
N ASN A 85 -12.43 -13.68 -10.07
CA ASN A 85 -11.81 -14.93 -10.49
C ASN A 85 -10.38 -15.08 -9.88
N GLY A 86 -9.81 -13.95 -9.41
CA GLY A 86 -8.54 -13.86 -8.71
C GLY A 86 -7.36 -14.15 -9.62
N ASP A 87 -7.41 -13.70 -10.87
CA ASP A 87 -6.32 -13.83 -11.86
C ASP A 87 -5.48 -12.56 -12.03
N GLN A 88 -5.70 -11.56 -11.17
CA GLN A 88 -5.01 -10.27 -11.16
C GLN A 88 -5.20 -9.53 -12.49
N LEU A 89 -6.39 -9.67 -13.06
CA LEU A 89 -6.91 -8.90 -14.18
C LEU A 89 -8.32 -8.41 -13.83
N PRO A 90 -8.74 -7.26 -14.39
CA PRO A 90 -10.08 -6.77 -14.12
C PRO A 90 -11.12 -7.59 -14.90
N ASP A 91 -12.17 -8.06 -14.23
CA ASP A 91 -13.35 -8.68 -14.88
C ASP A 91 -14.22 -7.64 -15.63
N GLY A 92 -13.89 -6.36 -15.50
CA GLY A 92 -14.59 -5.23 -16.09
C GLY A 92 -14.19 -3.91 -15.46
N SER A 93 -14.99 -2.86 -15.67
CA SER A 93 -14.72 -1.51 -15.16
C SER A 93 -15.38 -1.22 -13.81
N GLN A 94 -16.00 -2.21 -13.18
CA GLN A 94 -16.69 -2.03 -11.91
C GLN A 94 -15.70 -2.05 -10.74
N ILE A 95 -15.89 -1.13 -9.79
CA ILE A 95 -15.16 -1.12 -8.52
C ILE A 95 -15.67 -2.28 -7.65
N ALA A 96 -14.76 -2.98 -6.97
CA ALA A 96 -15.11 -4.07 -6.06
C ALA A 96 -15.98 -3.57 -4.89
N ASN A 97 -16.97 -4.37 -4.49
CA ASN A 97 -17.90 -4.04 -3.43
C ASN A 97 -17.76 -5.03 -2.25
N PRO A 98 -17.31 -4.58 -1.07
CA PRO A 98 -17.09 -5.45 0.09
C PRO A 98 -18.37 -6.10 0.65
N SER A 99 -19.56 -5.66 0.20
CA SER A 99 -20.83 -6.25 0.63
C SER A 99 -21.14 -7.56 -0.09
N VAL A 100 -20.48 -7.84 -1.22
CA VAL A 100 -20.76 -8.99 -2.10
C VAL A 100 -19.50 -9.66 -2.64
N ASP A 101 -18.39 -8.94 -2.75
CA ASP A 101 -17.11 -9.43 -3.24
C ASP A 101 -16.18 -9.78 -2.04
N PRO A 102 -15.38 -10.85 -2.14
CA PRO A 102 -14.59 -11.38 -1.02
C PRO A 102 -13.28 -10.59 -0.74
N ILE A 103 -13.36 -9.27 -0.75
CA ILE A 103 -12.24 -8.34 -0.60
C ILE A 103 -11.94 -8.02 0.88
N ASN A 104 -10.69 -7.67 1.18
CA ASN A 104 -10.27 -7.36 2.56
C ASN A 104 -10.27 -5.85 2.84
N THR A 105 -11.24 -5.40 3.64
CA THR A 105 -11.41 -3.99 4.02
C THR A 105 -10.44 -3.53 5.12
N TYR A 106 -9.66 -4.43 5.71
CA TYR A 106 -8.68 -4.13 6.77
C TYR A 106 -7.24 -4.14 6.26
N ARG A 107 -7.03 -4.23 4.94
CA ARG A 107 -5.73 -3.98 4.30
C ARG A 107 -5.78 -2.61 3.67
N ALA A 108 -4.71 -1.84 3.81
CA ALA A 108 -4.59 -0.53 3.20
C ALA A 108 -3.13 -0.23 2.85
N MET A 109 -2.94 0.70 1.93
CA MET A 109 -1.63 1.16 1.50
C MET A 109 -1.61 2.66 1.23
N SER A 110 -0.46 3.21 0.87
CA SER A 110 -0.36 4.60 0.44
C SER A 110 -1.37 4.91 -0.66
N GLY A 111 -2.02 6.06 -0.54
CA GLY A 111 -3.13 6.48 -1.37
C GLY A 111 -4.49 5.97 -0.91
N ASP A 112 -4.63 4.99 -0.01
CA ASP A 112 -5.96 4.52 0.42
C ASP A 112 -6.69 5.48 1.38
N LEU A 113 -8.02 5.45 1.34
CA LEU A 113 -8.90 6.10 2.30
C LEU A 113 -9.42 5.09 3.33
N LEU A 114 -9.34 5.47 4.61
CA LEU A 114 -9.90 4.72 5.74
C LEU A 114 -11.07 5.51 6.33
N SER A 115 -12.23 4.87 6.46
CA SER A 115 -13.35 5.40 7.24
C SER A 115 -13.28 4.84 8.65
N ALA A 116 -13.22 5.71 9.65
CA ALA A 116 -13.42 5.37 11.05
C ALA A 116 -14.76 5.94 11.52
N THR A 117 -15.60 5.08 12.11
CA THR A 117 -16.87 5.50 12.71
C THR A 117 -16.82 5.25 14.21
N HIS A 118 -17.28 6.23 14.99
CA HIS A 118 -17.42 6.15 16.44
C HIS A 118 -18.85 6.52 16.81
N ILE A 119 -19.54 5.65 17.54
CA ILE A 119 -20.92 5.88 17.98
C ILE A 119 -20.95 5.83 19.50
N ALA A 120 -21.57 6.83 20.11
CA ALA A 120 -21.70 6.91 21.56
C ALA A 120 -22.99 7.56 22.02
N VAL A 121 -23.30 7.38 23.30
CA VAL A 121 -24.42 8.01 23.99
C VAL A 121 -23.93 8.62 25.31
N VAL A 122 -24.43 9.79 25.66
CA VAL A 122 -24.13 10.41 26.95
C VAL A 122 -24.90 9.72 28.07
N LYS A 123 -24.19 9.37 29.14
CA LYS A 123 -24.71 8.78 30.37
C LYS A 123 -24.40 9.71 31.52
N ASP A 124 -25.45 10.31 32.05
CA ASP A 124 -25.36 11.15 33.22
C ASP A 124 -26.70 11.15 33.98
N ALA A 125 -26.74 10.51 35.14
CA ALA A 125 -27.98 10.40 35.92
C ALA A 125 -28.45 11.76 36.46
N THR A 126 -27.56 12.73 36.66
CA THR A 126 -27.93 14.08 37.12
C THR A 126 -28.36 14.99 35.98
N ASN A 127 -28.15 14.55 34.73
CA ASN A 127 -28.48 15.28 33.52
C ASN A 127 -27.78 16.66 33.44
N ASP A 128 -26.53 16.71 33.89
CA ASP A 128 -25.72 17.92 33.79
C ASP A 128 -25.43 18.25 32.32
N LEU A 129 -25.16 19.53 32.06
CA LEU A 129 -24.69 19.98 30.76
C LEU A 129 -23.17 19.73 30.65
N TRP A 130 -22.77 19.17 29.51
CA TRP A 130 -21.39 18.96 29.10
C TRP A 130 -21.08 19.83 27.89
N ASP A 131 -20.21 20.83 28.05
CA ASP A 131 -19.99 21.85 27.04
C ASP A 131 -19.09 21.38 25.87
N PHE A 132 -18.23 20.39 26.14
CA PHE A 132 -17.20 19.94 25.22
C PHE A 132 -17.27 18.44 24.92
N GLY A 133 -16.99 18.09 23.67
CA GLY A 133 -16.86 16.72 23.20
C GLY A 133 -15.61 16.57 22.36
N TYR A 134 -14.87 15.47 22.60
CA TYR A 134 -13.59 15.21 21.95
C TYR A 134 -13.43 13.75 21.53
N LEU A 135 -12.76 13.54 20.40
CA LEU A 135 -12.17 12.25 20.03
C LEU A 135 -10.67 12.45 19.83
N GLU A 136 -9.87 11.61 20.46
CA GLU A 136 -8.44 11.50 20.20
C GLU A 136 -8.14 10.14 19.57
N SER A 137 -7.60 10.13 18.35
CA SER A 137 -7.20 8.93 17.62
C SER A 137 -5.69 8.92 17.47
N SER A 138 -5.03 7.95 18.12
CA SER A 138 -3.58 7.77 18.10
C SER A 138 -3.20 6.60 17.19
N PHE A 139 -2.42 6.87 16.14
CA PHE A 139 -1.95 5.88 15.17
C PHE A 139 -0.49 5.53 15.42
N GLU A 140 -0.13 4.26 15.25
CA GLU A 140 1.28 3.86 15.25
C GLU A 140 2.04 4.44 14.03
N ILE A 141 1.39 4.52 12.85
CA ILE A 141 1.90 5.15 11.61
C ILE A 141 1.28 6.53 11.30
N ALA A 142 0.96 7.33 12.31
CA ALA A 142 0.36 8.64 12.02
C ALA A 142 1.18 9.59 11.14
N PRO A 143 2.54 9.52 11.05
CA PRO A 143 3.28 10.33 10.09
C PRO A 143 2.81 10.11 8.64
N GLU A 144 2.38 8.90 8.28
CA GLU A 144 1.94 8.54 6.94
C GLU A 144 0.46 8.83 6.68
N THR A 145 -0.29 9.19 7.73
CA THR A 145 -1.74 9.39 7.67
C THR A 145 -2.10 10.87 7.79
N ASP A 146 -3.16 11.29 7.11
CA ASP A 146 -3.78 12.58 7.32
C ASP A 146 -5.30 12.51 7.38
N VAL A 147 -5.94 13.59 7.83
CA VAL A 147 -7.40 13.69 7.90
C VAL A 147 -7.92 14.39 6.65
N ARG A 148 -8.78 13.70 5.90
CA ARG A 148 -9.44 14.26 4.72
C ARG A 148 -10.76 14.94 5.06
N SER A 149 -11.54 14.32 5.93
CA SER A 149 -12.79 14.91 6.45
C SER A 149 -13.19 14.29 7.79
N ALA A 150 -13.96 15.04 8.56
CA ALA A 150 -14.57 14.55 9.80
C ALA A 150 -15.97 15.15 9.93
N ILE A 151 -16.98 14.30 10.04
CA ILE A 151 -18.38 14.68 10.16
C ILE A 151 -18.91 14.13 11.48
N VAL A 152 -19.50 15.00 12.28
CA VAL A 152 -20.23 14.64 13.49
C VAL A 152 -21.73 14.76 13.23
N GLN A 153 -22.46 13.75 13.66
CA GLN A 153 -23.92 13.75 13.73
C GLN A 153 -24.30 13.69 15.20
N ILE A 154 -25.10 14.64 15.65
CA ILE A 154 -25.55 14.72 17.04
C ILE A 154 -27.06 14.64 17.03
N TYR A 155 -27.61 13.78 17.88
CA TYR A 155 -29.01 13.75 18.23
C TYR A 155 -29.18 14.32 19.62
N ASP A 156 -29.79 15.50 19.70
CA ASP A 156 -30.22 16.16 20.93
C ASP A 156 -31.58 15.57 21.32
N LYS A 157 -31.58 14.77 22.39
CA LYS A 157 -32.76 14.08 22.87
C LYS A 157 -33.80 15.05 23.45
N SER A 158 -33.34 16.14 24.05
CA SER A 158 -34.24 17.12 24.68
C SER A 158 -35.05 17.91 23.65
N ALA A 159 -34.45 18.20 22.50
CA ALA A 159 -35.09 18.85 21.37
C ALA A 159 -35.71 17.87 20.35
N ASN A 160 -35.51 16.55 20.54
CA ASN A 160 -35.92 15.50 19.60
C ASN A 160 -35.46 15.78 18.15
N ARG A 161 -34.17 16.12 18.01
CA ARG A 161 -33.62 16.60 16.74
C ARG A 161 -32.22 16.05 16.49
N ALA A 162 -31.94 15.69 15.24
CA ALA A 162 -30.60 15.42 14.77
C ALA A 162 -30.08 16.55 13.86
N PHE A 163 -28.77 16.78 13.90
CA PHE A 163 -28.07 17.65 12.96
C PHE A 163 -26.69 17.07 12.64
N SER A 164 -26.10 17.50 11.53
CA SER A 164 -24.79 17.04 11.05
C SER A 164 -23.89 18.24 10.77
N CYS A 165 -22.66 18.16 11.24
CA CYS A 165 -21.67 19.22 11.16
C CYS A 165 -20.30 18.64 10.82
N ASN A 166 -19.42 19.44 10.24
CA ASN A 166 -18.01 19.08 10.20
C ASN A 166 -17.40 19.22 11.60
N ALA A 167 -16.67 18.21 12.06
CA ALA A 167 -15.89 18.30 13.30
C ALA A 167 -14.59 19.07 13.05
N LEU A 168 -14.15 19.87 14.01
CA LEU A 168 -12.90 20.63 13.88
C LEU A 168 -11.72 19.75 14.33
N VAL A 169 -10.69 19.65 13.49
CA VAL A 169 -9.41 19.06 13.91
C VAL A 169 -8.66 20.10 14.73
N SER A 170 -8.57 19.90 16.05
CA SER A 170 -7.99 20.88 16.97
C SER A 170 -6.49 20.71 17.20
N ARG A 171 -5.92 19.53 16.92
CA ARG A 171 -4.46 19.29 16.96
C ARG A 171 -4.03 18.00 16.25
N LYS A 172 -2.96 18.06 15.42
CA LYS A 172 -2.11 16.91 15.04
C LYS A 172 -0.83 17.02 15.86
N ASN A 173 -0.60 16.11 16.79
CA ASN A 173 0.66 16.06 17.56
C ASN A 173 1.29 14.69 17.40
N ALA A 174 2.43 14.64 16.68
CA ALA A 174 3.12 13.42 16.32
C ALA A 174 2.16 12.36 15.77
N ASN A 175 1.68 11.49 16.66
CA ASN A 175 0.90 10.32 16.32
C ASN A 175 -0.62 10.45 16.54
N THR A 176 -1.09 11.58 17.08
CA THR A 176 -2.49 11.73 17.52
C THR A 176 -3.22 12.84 16.78
N PHE A 177 -4.42 12.51 16.30
CA PHE A 177 -5.40 13.46 15.79
C PHE A 177 -6.46 13.72 16.86
N LYS A 178 -6.68 15.00 17.18
CA LYS A 178 -7.73 15.42 18.11
C LYS A 178 -8.83 16.16 17.36
N PHE A 179 -10.06 15.69 17.55
CA PHE A 179 -11.27 16.26 17.01
C PHE A 179 -12.09 16.88 18.14
N GLU A 180 -12.57 18.08 17.93
CA GLU A 180 -13.48 18.77 18.85
C GLU A 180 -14.83 18.99 18.19
N PHE A 181 -15.89 18.62 18.92
CA PHE A 181 -17.27 18.70 18.43
C PHE A 181 -18.22 19.30 19.47
N GLY A 182 -17.71 20.08 20.43
CA GLY A 182 -18.54 20.94 21.29
C GLY A 182 -19.17 22.09 20.51
N ARG A 183 -20.23 22.71 21.04
CA ARG A 183 -21.02 23.75 20.36
C ARG A 183 -20.14 24.87 19.77
N THR A 184 -19.21 25.41 20.56
CA THR A 184 -18.31 26.49 20.12
C THR A 184 -17.43 26.08 18.94
N ALA A 185 -16.88 24.86 18.95
CA ALA A 185 -16.07 24.36 17.84
C ALA A 185 -16.90 24.12 16.58
N LEU A 186 -18.14 23.61 16.73
CA LEU A 186 -19.06 23.42 15.61
C LEU A 186 -19.48 24.73 14.96
N LEU A 187 -19.81 25.75 15.76
CA LEU A 187 -20.09 27.10 15.26
C LEU A 187 -18.85 27.69 14.56
N GLY A 188 -17.65 27.50 15.16
CA GLY A 188 -16.38 27.92 14.57
C GLY A 188 -16.08 27.25 13.22
N ASN A 189 -16.59 26.04 13.00
CA ASN A 189 -16.49 25.32 11.73
C ASN A 189 -17.70 25.58 10.80
N SER A 190 -18.36 26.74 10.97
CA SER A 190 -19.49 27.19 10.15
C SER A 190 -20.72 26.27 10.19
N CYS A 191 -20.87 25.44 11.23
CA CYS A 191 -22.12 24.70 11.43
C CYS A 191 -23.17 25.60 12.07
N THR A 192 -24.03 26.19 11.26
CA THR A 192 -25.07 27.14 11.71
C THR A 192 -26.36 26.46 12.15
N ASP A 193 -26.56 25.19 11.80
CA ASP A 193 -27.80 24.44 12.05
C ASP A 193 -27.84 23.74 13.42
N LEU A 194 -27.37 24.42 14.48
CA LEU A 194 -27.34 23.85 15.84
C LEU A 194 -28.63 24.13 16.63
N GLY A 195 -29.46 25.07 16.20
CA GLY A 195 -30.67 25.47 16.93
C GLY A 195 -30.41 25.73 18.42
N SER A 196 -31.22 25.11 19.28
CA SER A 196 -31.14 25.19 20.75
C SER A 196 -30.11 24.26 21.40
N PHE A 197 -29.25 23.59 20.63
CA PHE A 197 -28.25 22.66 21.17
C PHE A 197 -27.19 23.40 22.00
N GLU A 198 -27.28 23.37 23.32
CA GLU A 198 -26.35 24.10 24.21
C GLU A 198 -25.05 23.32 24.50
N GLY A 199 -25.07 22.01 24.32
CA GLY A 199 -24.05 21.05 24.74
C GLY A 199 -24.71 19.70 24.97
N PHE A 200 -23.97 18.73 25.50
CA PHE A 200 -24.47 17.36 25.64
C PHE A 200 -25.13 17.13 27.00
N ARG A 201 -26.25 16.42 26.99
CA ARG A 201 -27.01 15.98 28.18
C ARG A 201 -27.33 14.49 28.09
N ASN A 202 -27.86 13.95 29.18
CA ASN A 202 -28.11 12.52 29.29
C ASN A 202 -29.04 11.98 28.19
N GLY A 203 -28.56 10.98 27.47
CA GLY A 203 -29.29 10.33 26.38
C GLY A 203 -29.14 10.99 25.01
N ASP A 204 -28.36 12.07 24.89
CA ASP A 204 -27.90 12.53 23.58
C ASP A 204 -26.97 11.49 22.95
N SER A 205 -27.03 11.34 21.63
CA SER A 205 -26.16 10.40 20.91
C SER A 205 -25.30 11.10 19.88
N ILE A 206 -24.06 10.63 19.75
CA ILE A 206 -23.06 11.18 18.85
C ILE A 206 -22.57 10.07 17.92
N LYS A 207 -22.58 10.33 16.62
CA LYS A 207 -21.86 9.56 15.61
C LYS A 207 -20.79 10.46 15.00
N LEU A 208 -19.52 10.08 15.13
CA LEU A 208 -18.40 10.75 14.49
C LEU A 208 -17.85 9.83 13.39
N GLU A 209 -17.80 10.33 12.17
CA GLU A 209 -17.27 9.64 11.00
C GLU A 209 -16.08 10.42 10.46
N ILE A 210 -14.92 9.77 10.38
CA ILE A 210 -13.67 10.38 9.97
C ILE A 210 -13.13 9.63 8.77
N ILE A 211 -12.80 10.36 7.72
CA ILE A 211 -12.09 9.84 6.56
C ILE A 211 -10.62 10.23 6.72
N TYR A 212 -9.79 9.23 6.95
CA TYR A 212 -8.33 9.35 6.89
C TYR A 212 -7.84 9.00 5.49
N GLU A 213 -6.72 9.59 5.10
CA GLU A 213 -5.97 9.26 3.90
C GLU A 213 -4.56 8.81 4.30
N ILE A 214 -4.10 7.70 3.74
CA ILE A 214 -2.71 7.28 3.90
C ILE A 214 -1.89 8.03 2.86
N ALA A 215 -1.48 9.24 3.20
CA ALA A 215 -0.85 10.19 2.27
C ALA A 215 0.55 9.77 1.81
N ARG A 216 1.28 8.97 2.59
CA ARG A 216 2.68 8.63 2.28
C ARG A 216 2.97 7.14 2.34
N ASN A 217 3.87 6.71 1.46
CA ASN A 217 4.40 5.36 1.44
C ASN A 217 5.57 5.21 2.43
N ARG A 218 5.53 4.17 3.26
CA ARG A 218 6.66 3.68 4.04
C ARG A 218 7.18 2.42 3.35
N PRO A 219 8.33 2.47 2.67
CA PRO A 219 8.70 1.42 1.74
C PRO A 219 8.89 0.06 2.38
N ALA A 220 8.48 -0.98 1.64
CA ALA A 220 8.78 -2.39 1.91
C ALA A 220 8.51 -2.79 3.37
N VAL A 221 7.30 -2.55 3.87
CA VAL A 221 6.90 -2.91 5.23
C VAL A 221 5.50 -3.50 5.25
N ILE A 222 5.25 -4.42 6.18
CA ILE A 222 3.90 -4.86 6.53
C ILE A 222 3.77 -4.69 8.03
N VAL A 223 2.84 -3.85 8.46
CA VAL A 223 2.65 -3.52 9.88
C VAL A 223 1.16 -3.56 10.21
N GLU A 224 0.81 -4.26 11.29
CA GLU A 224 -0.48 -4.09 11.93
C GLU A 224 -0.51 -2.72 12.62
N ASN A 225 -1.47 -1.89 12.24
CA ASN A 225 -1.68 -0.59 12.86
C ASN A 225 -2.80 -0.66 13.87
N VAL A 226 -2.43 -0.39 15.11
CA VAL A 226 -3.36 -0.31 16.23
C VAL A 226 -3.69 1.16 16.47
N VAL A 227 -4.93 1.55 16.22
CA VAL A 227 -5.41 2.91 16.43
C VAL A 227 -6.15 2.99 17.75
N GLN A 228 -5.56 3.66 18.73
CA GLN A 228 -6.15 3.86 20.05
C GLN A 228 -7.08 5.06 20.01
N ASN A 229 -8.32 4.89 20.45
CA ASN A 229 -9.34 5.94 20.42
C ASN A 229 -9.84 6.26 21.82
N SER A 230 -9.71 7.53 22.21
CA SER A 230 -10.30 8.09 23.42
C SER A 230 -11.45 9.01 23.03
N PHE A 231 -12.69 8.59 23.27
CA PHE A 231 -13.90 9.32 22.90
C PHE A 231 -14.63 9.74 24.18
N TYR A 232 -14.68 11.05 24.45
CA TYR A 232 -15.07 11.55 25.77
C TYR A 232 -15.76 12.92 25.69
N ILE A 233 -16.41 13.30 26.79
CA ILE A 233 -17.00 14.63 27.01
C ILE A 233 -16.38 15.30 28.23
N SER A 234 -16.55 16.62 28.35
CA SER A 234 -16.00 17.41 29.45
C SER A 234 -16.76 18.71 29.67
N LYS A 235 -16.70 19.25 30.89
CA LYS A 235 -17.14 20.60 31.26
C LYS A 235 -16.05 21.66 31.11
N THR A 236 -14.80 21.24 30.93
CA THR A 236 -13.64 22.12 30.75
C THR A 236 -13.06 21.94 29.35
N SER A 237 -12.70 23.05 28.70
CA SER A 237 -12.01 23.02 27.40
C SER A 237 -10.62 22.40 27.54
N ASN A 238 -10.18 21.68 26.50
CA ASN A 238 -8.89 20.97 26.47
C ASN A 238 -8.59 20.21 27.78
N PRO A 239 -9.49 19.32 28.21
CA PRO A 239 -9.37 18.64 29.49
C PRO A 239 -8.14 17.74 29.54
N THR A 240 -7.68 17.49 30.77
CA THR A 240 -6.70 16.44 31.11
C THR A 240 -7.32 15.53 32.16
N ASN A 241 -6.69 14.39 32.46
CA ASN A 241 -7.15 13.52 33.53
C ASN A 241 -7.26 14.28 34.87
N PRO A 242 -8.33 14.08 35.65
CA PRO A 242 -9.41 13.10 35.50
C PRO A 242 -10.65 13.59 34.73
N ASN A 243 -10.59 14.76 34.07
CA ASN A 243 -11.74 15.38 33.41
C ASN A 243 -12.04 14.82 32.01
N LEU A 244 -11.40 13.71 31.62
CA LEU A 244 -11.72 12.94 30.43
C LEU A 244 -12.87 11.99 30.80
N ASN A 245 -14.11 12.39 30.55
CA ASN A 245 -15.28 11.62 30.99
C ASN A 245 -15.74 10.67 29.87
N ASP A 246 -15.20 9.45 29.90
CA ASP A 246 -15.62 8.32 29.10
C ASP A 246 -15.84 7.08 29.98
N CYS A 247 -16.71 6.19 29.51
CA CYS A 247 -16.97 4.94 30.19
C CYS A 247 -16.22 3.76 29.56
N GLN A 248 -15.71 3.95 28.33
CA GLN A 248 -15.05 2.89 27.60
C GLN A 248 -14.27 3.41 26.40
N GLN A 249 -13.04 2.89 26.26
CA GLN A 249 -12.17 3.10 25.11
C GLN A 249 -12.23 1.94 24.11
N TYR A 250 -11.99 2.28 22.84
CA TYR A 250 -12.00 1.34 21.71
C TYR A 250 -10.70 1.43 20.92
N ILE A 251 -10.36 0.32 20.31
CA ILE A 251 -9.17 0.18 19.46
C ILE A 251 -9.65 -0.26 18.09
N ASN A 252 -9.15 0.43 17.07
CA ASN A 252 -9.33 0.05 15.67
C ASN A 252 -8.04 -0.57 15.14
N ARG A 253 -8.15 -1.40 14.10
CA ARG A 253 -7.00 -2.10 13.51
C ARG A 253 -7.10 -2.13 11.99
N PHE A 254 -5.96 -1.97 11.33
CA PHE A 254 -5.80 -2.28 9.90
C PHE A 254 -4.35 -2.69 9.64
N ASN A 255 -4.11 -3.44 8.57
CA ASN A 255 -2.78 -3.80 8.12
C ASN A 255 -2.35 -2.81 7.04
N TYR A 256 -1.20 -2.17 7.27
CA TYR A 256 -0.56 -1.30 6.29
C TYR A 256 0.44 -2.08 5.46
N TYR A 257 0.36 -1.92 4.14
CA TYR A 257 1.29 -2.49 3.17
C TYR A 257 2.03 -1.37 2.44
N GLY A 258 3.33 -1.31 2.66
CA GLY A 258 4.24 -0.42 1.96
C GLY A 258 4.83 -1.07 0.72
N TYR A 259 5.11 -0.27 -0.31
CA TYR A 259 5.76 -0.73 -1.54
C TYR A 259 7.13 -0.13 -1.75
N GLY A 260 7.92 -0.72 -2.64
CA GLY A 260 9.22 -0.21 -3.04
C GLY A 260 9.54 -0.56 -4.47
N SER A 261 10.50 0.16 -5.03
CA SER A 261 11.06 -0.17 -6.33
C SER A 261 12.58 -0.11 -6.35
N PHE A 262 13.14 -1.02 -7.14
CA PHE A 262 14.58 -1.17 -7.30
C PHE A 262 14.88 -1.38 -8.77
N GLY A 263 15.77 -0.55 -9.31
CA GLY A 263 16.33 -0.72 -10.64
C GLY A 263 17.82 -1.01 -10.51
N GLN A 264 18.32 -1.91 -11.34
CA GLN A 264 19.75 -2.21 -11.43
C GLN A 264 20.12 -2.54 -12.87
N ILE A 265 21.41 -2.41 -13.19
CA ILE A 265 21.94 -2.87 -14.46
C ILE A 265 23.13 -3.79 -14.23
N SER A 266 23.08 -4.98 -14.83
CA SER A 266 24.19 -5.91 -14.90
C SER A 266 24.91 -5.74 -16.23
N GLY A 267 26.23 -5.58 -16.17
CA GLY A 267 27.10 -5.41 -17.32
C GLY A 267 27.52 -6.75 -17.90
N ALA A 268 28.12 -6.68 -19.09
CA ALA A 268 28.76 -7.80 -19.74
C ALA A 268 30.28 -7.61 -19.77
N ILE A 269 31.00 -8.73 -19.74
CA ILE A 269 32.43 -8.77 -20.05
C ILE A 269 32.57 -9.20 -21.51
N PHE A 270 33.11 -8.32 -22.34
CA PHE A 270 33.34 -8.52 -23.76
C PHE A 270 34.78 -9.00 -23.98
N ASN A 271 34.96 -10.22 -24.49
CA ASN A 271 36.27 -10.77 -24.85
C ASN A 271 36.49 -10.65 -26.37
N GLY A 272 36.72 -9.43 -26.85
CA GLY A 272 36.84 -9.12 -28.28
C GLY A 272 35.52 -8.70 -28.92
N CYS A 273 35.37 -8.88 -30.24
CA CYS A 273 34.21 -8.41 -31.02
C CYS A 273 32.96 -9.30 -30.90
N GLU A 274 32.74 -9.92 -29.75
CA GLU A 274 31.58 -10.77 -29.51
C GLU A 274 30.34 -9.93 -29.15
N ASP A 275 29.19 -10.31 -29.69
CA ASP A 275 27.92 -9.72 -29.32
C ASP A 275 27.53 -10.22 -27.92
N LYS A 276 27.31 -9.30 -26.97
CA LYS A 276 26.78 -9.62 -25.64
C LYS A 276 25.69 -8.65 -25.23
N PHE A 277 24.97 -8.98 -24.18
CA PHE A 277 23.94 -8.12 -23.65
C PHE A 277 24.30 -7.57 -22.27
N ILE A 278 23.96 -6.30 -22.05
CA ILE A 278 23.74 -5.77 -20.71
C ILE A 278 22.27 -5.96 -20.35
N GLN A 279 21.95 -6.08 -19.07
CA GLN A 279 20.56 -6.27 -18.63
C GLN A 279 20.18 -5.23 -17.59
N PHE A 280 19.23 -4.37 -17.94
CA PHE A 280 18.49 -3.58 -16.97
C PHE A 280 17.44 -4.46 -16.32
N SER A 281 17.31 -4.42 -15.00
CA SER A 281 16.29 -5.13 -14.24
C SER A 281 15.60 -4.16 -13.29
N TYR A 282 14.28 -4.23 -13.23
CA TYR A 282 13.42 -3.44 -12.37
C TYR A 282 12.46 -4.35 -11.62
N SER A 283 12.29 -4.09 -10.33
CA SER A 283 11.34 -4.77 -9.48
C SER A 283 10.47 -3.75 -8.77
N TYR A 284 9.16 -3.89 -8.91
CA TYR A 284 8.18 -3.26 -8.03
C TYR A 284 7.69 -4.31 -7.04
N ILE A 285 7.79 -4.02 -5.74
CA ILE A 285 7.45 -4.96 -4.67
C ILE A 285 6.51 -4.29 -3.67
N ASN A 286 5.60 -5.07 -3.09
CA ASN A 286 4.69 -4.66 -2.03
C ASN A 286 4.84 -5.53 -0.76
N HIS A 287 5.99 -6.20 -0.63
CA HIS A 287 6.33 -7.08 0.50
C HIS A 287 7.81 -6.93 0.93
N PRO A 288 8.11 -6.71 2.23
CA PRO A 288 9.47 -6.45 2.75
C PRO A 288 10.53 -7.51 2.42
N TYR A 289 10.11 -8.78 2.38
CA TYR A 289 11.02 -9.92 2.46
C TYR A 289 11.08 -10.76 1.18
N ASP A 290 10.36 -10.36 0.14
CA ASP A 290 10.27 -11.16 -1.09
C ASP A 290 10.02 -10.27 -2.31
N ALA A 291 10.93 -10.35 -3.28
CA ALA A 291 10.85 -9.64 -4.55
C ALA A 291 10.17 -10.47 -5.67
N SER A 292 9.50 -11.57 -5.29
CA SER A 292 8.74 -12.39 -6.23
C SER A 292 7.64 -11.57 -6.89
N ALA A 293 7.63 -11.56 -8.23
CA ALA A 293 6.46 -11.13 -8.98
C ALA A 293 5.23 -11.94 -8.53
N GLY A 294 4.04 -11.34 -8.67
CA GLY A 294 2.75 -12.03 -8.51
C GLY A 294 2.27 -12.30 -7.11
N ARG A 295 2.78 -11.56 -6.13
CA ARG A 295 2.10 -11.39 -4.84
C ARG A 295 0.83 -10.57 -5.06
N ASP A 296 -0.23 -10.99 -4.40
CA ASP A 296 -1.53 -10.33 -4.43
C ASP A 296 -1.85 -9.86 -2.99
N VAL A 297 -1.57 -8.58 -2.72
CA VAL A 297 -1.79 -7.99 -1.40
C VAL A 297 -3.27 -7.67 -1.22
N PHE A 298 -4.01 -7.46 -2.30
CA PHE A 298 -5.43 -7.13 -2.29
C PHE A 298 -6.22 -8.10 -3.14
N PRO A 299 -6.41 -9.34 -2.63
CA PRO A 299 -7.05 -10.37 -3.41
C PRO A 299 -8.46 -9.96 -3.81
N PHE A 300 -8.80 -10.34 -5.04
CA PHE A 300 -10.05 -10.05 -5.70
C PHE A 300 -10.28 -8.57 -6.07
N GLU A 301 -9.21 -7.77 -6.01
CA GLU A 301 -9.19 -6.38 -6.44
C GLU A 301 -8.04 -6.16 -7.41
N TYR A 302 -8.34 -5.77 -8.65
CA TYR A 302 -7.33 -5.31 -9.60
C TYR A 302 -7.06 -3.82 -9.42
N ARG A 303 -5.80 -3.48 -9.12
CA ARG A 303 -5.34 -2.18 -8.64
C ARG A 303 -3.88 -1.86 -9.03
N PRO A 304 -3.60 -1.64 -10.32
CA PRO A 304 -2.29 -1.18 -10.75
C PRO A 304 -1.82 0.03 -9.94
N GLN A 305 -0.68 -0.10 -9.27
CA GLN A 305 -0.10 0.98 -8.43
C GLN A 305 1.07 1.68 -9.09
N ASN A 306 1.84 0.93 -9.88
CA ASN A 306 3.06 1.40 -10.49
C ASN A 306 3.20 0.85 -11.90
N LEU A 307 3.74 1.67 -12.79
CA LEU A 307 4.00 1.30 -14.17
C LEU A 307 5.33 1.86 -14.65
N MET A 308 6.25 0.98 -15.05
CA MET A 308 7.50 1.38 -15.69
C MET A 308 7.19 2.10 -17.00
N ASN A 309 7.69 3.34 -17.15
CA ASN A 309 7.36 4.20 -18.26
C ASN A 309 8.53 4.39 -19.23
N LEU A 310 9.66 4.88 -18.72
CA LEU A 310 10.85 5.16 -19.51
C LEU A 310 12.07 4.53 -18.85
N VAL A 311 12.92 3.89 -19.65
CA VAL A 311 14.25 3.45 -19.23
C VAL A 311 15.27 4.10 -20.15
N THR A 312 16.28 4.73 -19.56
CA THR A 312 17.36 5.40 -20.28
C THR A 312 18.68 4.72 -19.91
N VAL A 313 19.43 4.27 -20.91
CA VAL A 313 20.74 3.61 -20.73
C VAL A 313 21.79 4.34 -21.55
N ASN A 314 22.84 4.82 -20.87
CA ASN A 314 23.95 5.49 -21.53
C ASN A 314 25.09 4.50 -21.76
N LEU A 315 25.34 4.17 -23.02
CA LEU A 315 26.42 3.29 -23.42
C LEU A 315 27.78 3.99 -23.36
N PRO A 316 28.86 3.30 -22.95
CA PRO A 316 30.24 3.73 -23.15
C PRO A 316 30.57 4.01 -24.62
N LEU A 317 31.70 4.67 -24.86
CA LEU A 317 32.20 4.86 -26.23
C LEU A 317 32.52 3.51 -26.87
N GLY A 318 32.24 3.40 -28.17
CA GLY A 318 32.55 2.24 -28.98
C GLY A 318 31.69 0.99 -28.75
N TYR A 319 30.45 1.16 -28.27
CA TYR A 319 29.45 0.09 -28.24
C TYR A 319 28.25 0.48 -29.09
N ASN A 320 27.89 -0.40 -30.02
CA ASN A 320 26.78 -0.21 -30.95
C ASN A 320 25.59 -1.08 -30.53
N PHE A 321 24.40 -0.50 -30.53
CA PHE A 321 23.16 -1.23 -30.28
C PHE A 321 22.83 -2.17 -31.45
N LEU A 322 22.47 -3.42 -31.13
CA LEU A 322 22.05 -4.42 -32.12
C LEU A 322 20.54 -4.67 -32.07
N ARG A 323 20.05 -5.07 -30.89
CA ARG A 323 18.64 -5.40 -30.63
C ARG A 323 18.39 -5.39 -29.13
N SER A 324 17.12 -5.39 -28.75
CA SER A 324 16.73 -5.59 -27.35
C SER A 324 15.45 -6.37 -27.21
N GLU A 325 15.37 -7.05 -26.08
CA GLU A 325 14.23 -7.87 -25.67
C GLU A 325 13.81 -7.41 -24.28
N ILE A 326 12.52 -7.35 -24.05
CA ILE A 326 11.95 -7.02 -22.75
C ILE A 326 11.11 -8.19 -22.25
N ASP A 327 11.33 -8.49 -20.99
CA ASP A 327 10.80 -9.61 -20.26
C ASP A 327 10.04 -9.04 -19.05
N LEU A 328 8.74 -9.33 -18.96
CA LEU A 328 7.85 -8.91 -17.88
C LEU A 328 7.35 -10.14 -17.13
N SER A 329 7.63 -10.22 -15.83
CA SER A 329 7.11 -11.23 -14.92
C SER A 329 6.01 -10.60 -14.07
N VAL A 330 4.79 -11.13 -14.18
CA VAL A 330 3.60 -10.65 -13.46
C VAL A 330 2.86 -11.80 -12.80
N GLY A 331 2.09 -11.48 -11.77
CA GLY A 331 1.15 -12.43 -11.19
C GLY A 331 -0.08 -12.64 -12.06
N ARG A 332 -0.59 -13.87 -12.02
CA ARG A 332 -1.89 -14.27 -12.57
C ARG A 332 -2.66 -15.13 -11.59
N GLY A 333 -2.70 -14.68 -10.33
CA GLY A 333 -3.42 -15.35 -9.26
C GLY A 333 -2.78 -16.65 -8.77
N LYS A 334 -3.15 -17.09 -7.56
CA LYS A 334 -2.72 -18.37 -6.95
C LYS A 334 -1.20 -18.58 -6.97
N GLU A 335 -0.42 -17.52 -6.73
CA GLU A 335 1.06 -17.54 -6.75
C GLU A 335 1.65 -18.03 -8.09
N ARG A 336 0.89 -17.91 -9.18
CA ARG A 336 1.38 -18.21 -10.52
C ARG A 336 1.96 -16.96 -11.15
N ASN A 337 3.22 -17.07 -11.53
CA ASN A 337 3.90 -16.06 -12.31
C ASN A 337 3.86 -16.42 -13.77
N VAL A 338 3.53 -15.44 -14.60
CA VAL A 338 3.61 -15.55 -16.05
C VAL A 338 4.74 -14.64 -16.51
N GLN A 339 5.61 -15.21 -17.34
CA GLN A 339 6.61 -14.46 -18.06
C GLN A 339 6.07 -14.09 -19.43
N LEU A 340 6.07 -12.80 -19.73
CA LEU A 340 5.71 -12.22 -21.02
C LEU A 340 6.98 -11.65 -21.64
N SER A 341 7.17 -11.85 -22.94
CA SER A 341 8.35 -11.39 -23.65
C SER A 341 7.95 -10.65 -24.92
N SER A 342 8.68 -9.60 -25.26
CA SER A 342 8.49 -8.83 -26.50
C SER A 342 9.82 -8.24 -26.96
N PRO A 343 10.03 -8.04 -28.27
CA PRO A 343 11.04 -7.09 -28.71
C PRO A 343 10.67 -5.68 -28.21
N ILE A 344 11.70 -4.88 -27.91
CA ILE A 344 11.59 -3.44 -27.70
C ILE A 344 12.77 -2.78 -28.40
N ASN A 345 12.60 -1.59 -28.95
CA ASN A 345 13.69 -0.81 -29.53
C ASN A 345 13.80 0.54 -28.84
N PRO A 346 15.00 1.11 -28.73
CA PRO A 346 15.18 2.48 -28.28
C PRO A 346 14.61 3.44 -29.32
N ILE A 347 14.19 4.63 -28.87
CA ILE A 347 13.67 5.70 -29.73
C ILE A 347 14.68 6.06 -30.84
N ASN A 348 15.98 6.02 -30.52
CA ASN A 348 17.06 6.19 -31.48
C ASN A 348 18.12 5.10 -31.30
N THR A 349 18.21 4.17 -32.25
CA THR A 349 19.14 3.03 -32.25
C THR A 349 20.60 3.42 -32.50
N SER A 350 20.85 4.59 -33.09
CA SER A 350 22.20 5.08 -33.38
C SER A 350 22.76 5.98 -32.27
N SER A 351 21.97 6.23 -31.23
CA SER A 351 22.36 7.04 -30.09
C SER A 351 23.15 6.20 -29.08
N ARG A 352 24.10 6.82 -28.38
CA ARG A 352 24.69 6.23 -27.17
C ARG A 352 23.75 6.30 -25.96
N ASN A 353 22.86 7.29 -25.96
CA ASN A 353 21.80 7.41 -24.97
C ASN A 353 20.56 6.68 -25.51
N LEU A 354 20.38 5.43 -25.07
CA LEU A 354 19.28 4.56 -25.48
C LEU A 354 18.06 4.80 -24.59
N GLU A 355 17.00 5.36 -25.17
CA GLU A 355 15.73 5.61 -24.48
C GLU A 355 14.68 4.60 -24.90
N PHE A 356 14.22 3.78 -23.97
CA PHE A 356 13.19 2.77 -24.17
C PHE A 356 11.85 3.25 -23.60
N ASN A 357 10.88 3.51 -24.48
CA ASN A 357 9.51 3.85 -24.08
C ASN A 357 8.74 2.57 -23.69
N VAL A 358 8.99 2.09 -22.48
CA VAL A 358 8.38 0.87 -21.93
C VAL A 358 6.87 1.03 -21.74
N GLY A 359 6.42 2.23 -21.37
CA GLY A 359 5.01 2.55 -21.14
C GLY A 359 4.11 2.15 -22.32
N GLN A 360 4.59 2.32 -23.56
CA GLN A 360 3.85 1.99 -24.78
C GLN A 360 3.44 0.52 -24.93
N LEU A 361 4.07 -0.40 -24.18
CA LEU A 361 3.73 -1.82 -24.20
C LEU A 361 2.47 -2.12 -23.38
N PHE A 362 2.04 -1.20 -22.51
CA PHE A 362 0.91 -1.39 -21.60
C PHE A 362 -0.37 -0.73 -22.10
N LYS A 363 -1.48 -1.47 -22.04
CA LYS A 363 -2.81 -1.02 -22.48
C LYS A 363 -3.30 0.25 -21.79
N SER A 364 -2.90 0.50 -20.54
CA SER A 364 -3.27 1.73 -19.82
C SER A 364 -2.62 3.00 -20.36
N GLN A 365 -1.50 2.89 -21.09
CA GLN A 365 -0.79 4.04 -21.67
C GLN A 365 -0.97 4.12 -23.19
N ASN A 366 -1.19 2.98 -23.82
CA ASN A 366 -1.41 2.86 -25.25
C ASN A 366 -2.45 1.76 -25.49
N ALA A 367 -3.62 2.10 -26.03
CA ALA A 367 -4.68 1.11 -26.28
C ALA A 367 -4.24 -0.05 -27.19
N SER A 368 -3.21 0.14 -28.02
CA SER A 368 -2.58 -0.89 -28.87
C SER A 368 -1.44 -1.65 -28.16
N GLY A 369 -1.21 -1.39 -26.88
CA GLY A 369 -0.23 -2.08 -26.05
C GLY A 369 -0.54 -3.58 -25.96
N ILE A 370 0.51 -4.39 -25.93
CA ILE A 370 0.41 -5.85 -25.94
C ILE A 370 0.15 -6.45 -24.56
N TRP A 371 0.43 -5.70 -23.49
CA TRP A 371 0.33 -6.16 -22.11
C TRP A 371 -0.75 -5.41 -21.35
N ASP A 372 -1.52 -6.14 -20.54
CA ASP A 372 -2.30 -5.53 -19.47
C ASP A 372 -1.36 -4.90 -18.44
N THR A 373 -1.83 -3.84 -17.78
CA THR A 373 -1.07 -3.19 -16.73
C THR A 373 -0.85 -4.18 -15.59
N PRO A 374 0.36 -4.28 -15.02
CA PRO A 374 0.58 -5.10 -13.84
C PRO A 374 -0.28 -4.59 -12.69
N ASP A 375 -0.89 -5.52 -11.97
CA ASP A 375 -1.72 -5.26 -10.81
C ASP A 375 -0.85 -4.93 -9.58
N ASP A 376 -0.46 -5.98 -8.86
CA ASP A 376 0.47 -5.96 -7.75
C ASP A 376 1.82 -6.57 -8.18
N ALA A 377 2.90 -6.14 -7.53
CA ALA A 377 4.28 -6.62 -7.62
C ALA A 377 4.71 -7.31 -8.94
N TYR A 378 5.60 -6.67 -9.69
CA TYR A 378 6.09 -7.21 -10.96
C TYR A 378 7.60 -7.01 -11.12
N ASN A 379 8.20 -7.86 -11.97
CA ASN A 379 9.59 -7.75 -12.36
C ASN A 379 9.68 -7.50 -13.86
N LEU A 380 10.58 -6.63 -14.26
CA LEU A 380 10.82 -6.26 -15.65
C LEU A 380 12.31 -6.32 -15.92
N SER A 381 12.72 -6.89 -17.05
CA SER A 381 14.11 -6.84 -17.49
C SER A 381 14.22 -6.52 -18.97
N ILE A 382 15.15 -5.64 -19.32
CA ILE A 382 15.49 -5.31 -20.70
C ILE A 382 16.90 -5.85 -20.96
N LYS A 383 17.01 -6.83 -21.87
CA LYS A 383 18.30 -7.30 -22.39
C LYS A 383 18.64 -6.45 -23.61
N ILE A 384 19.77 -5.77 -23.56
CA ILE A 384 20.25 -4.87 -24.61
C ILE A 384 21.51 -5.49 -25.20
N TYR A 385 21.40 -6.03 -26.41
CA TYR A 385 22.50 -6.66 -27.11
C TYR A 385 23.34 -5.60 -27.83
N LEU A 386 24.65 -5.67 -27.64
CA LEU A 386 25.63 -4.69 -28.10
C LEU A 386 26.76 -5.39 -28.84
N ALA A 387 27.31 -4.72 -29.84
CA ALA A 387 28.58 -5.06 -30.49
C ALA A 387 29.62 -3.98 -30.17
N PRO A 388 30.79 -4.33 -29.61
CA PRO A 388 31.87 -3.39 -29.45
C PRO A 388 32.56 -3.10 -30.79
N ASP A 389 33.05 -1.87 -30.96
CA ASP A 389 33.94 -1.46 -32.06
C ASP A 389 35.35 -1.12 -31.55
N CYS A 390 36.23 -0.68 -32.46
CA CYS A 390 37.63 -0.38 -32.14
C CYS A 390 37.83 0.76 -31.13
N ASN A 391 36.79 1.54 -30.83
CA ASN A 391 36.80 2.62 -29.85
C ASN A 391 36.20 2.19 -28.50
N ALA A 392 35.90 0.90 -28.31
CA ALA A 392 35.27 0.39 -27.10
C ALA A 392 36.12 0.72 -25.85
N THR A 393 35.56 1.49 -24.92
CA THR A 393 36.21 1.84 -23.66
C THR A 393 35.75 0.91 -22.52
N THR A 394 36.57 0.83 -21.47
CA THR A 394 36.15 0.25 -20.19
C THR A 394 35.59 1.38 -19.34
N GLU A 395 34.27 1.55 -19.37
CA GLU A 395 33.55 2.55 -18.58
C GLU A 395 32.32 1.92 -17.93
N LYS A 396 31.80 2.61 -16.91
CA LYS A 396 30.55 2.24 -16.26
C LYS A 396 29.38 2.61 -17.15
N VAL A 397 28.38 1.73 -17.20
CA VAL A 397 27.09 2.06 -17.81
C VAL A 397 26.25 2.80 -16.78
N SER A 398 25.77 3.99 -17.13
CA SER A 398 24.80 4.72 -16.32
C SER A 398 23.39 4.50 -16.85
N PHE A 399 22.40 4.55 -15.95
CA PHE A 399 21.00 4.39 -16.31
C PHE A 399 20.12 5.30 -15.46
N SER A 400 18.95 5.61 -16.00
CA SER A 400 17.85 6.21 -15.24
C SER A 400 16.55 5.58 -15.67
N TYR A 401 15.53 5.68 -14.83
CA TYR A 401 14.20 5.24 -15.16
C TYR A 401 13.14 6.12 -14.52
N THR A 402 11.98 6.16 -15.16
CA THR A 402 10.77 6.77 -14.61
C THR A 402 9.67 5.73 -14.55
N ALA A 403 8.94 5.72 -13.43
CA ALA A 403 7.75 4.92 -13.26
C ALA A 403 6.57 5.84 -12.92
N ILE A 404 5.41 5.54 -13.49
CA ILE A 404 4.16 6.27 -13.22
C ILE A 404 3.48 5.60 -12.03
N HIS A 405 3.17 6.37 -10.99
CA HIS A 405 2.25 5.95 -9.94
C HIS A 405 0.82 6.17 -10.38
N GLN A 406 0.04 5.10 -10.46
CA GLN A 406 -1.38 5.20 -10.78
C GLN A 406 -2.15 5.46 -9.48
N GLY A 407 -2.72 6.66 -9.36
CA GLY A 407 -3.52 7.07 -8.19
C GLY A 407 -4.88 6.36 -8.10
N GLN A 408 -5.55 6.54 -6.96
CA GLN A 408 -6.82 5.88 -6.59
C GLN A 408 -7.87 5.83 -7.72
N LEU A 409 -8.49 4.65 -7.87
CA LEU A 409 -9.57 4.37 -8.83
C LEU A 409 -10.88 5.14 -8.60
N SER A 410 -11.04 5.91 -7.51
CA SER A 410 -12.24 6.74 -7.31
C SER A 410 -12.28 7.99 -8.19
N SER A 411 -11.16 8.35 -8.81
CA SER A 411 -11.11 9.33 -9.89
C SER A 411 -9.86 9.07 -10.71
N LEU A 412 -10.01 8.55 -11.93
CA LEU A 412 -9.02 8.75 -12.98
C LEU A 412 -9.26 10.14 -13.58
N PRO A 413 -8.57 11.23 -13.17
CA PRO A 413 -8.33 12.31 -14.10
C PRO A 413 -7.42 11.78 -15.22
N SER A 414 -7.50 12.36 -16.41
CA SER A 414 -6.72 11.99 -17.60
C SER A 414 -5.20 12.01 -17.42
N ASN A 415 -4.70 12.49 -16.28
CA ASN A 415 -3.30 12.48 -15.90
C ASN A 415 -3.19 11.90 -14.48
N GLY A 416 -3.08 10.56 -14.37
CA GLY A 416 -2.92 9.82 -13.11
C GLY A 416 -1.64 10.18 -12.35
N GLY A 417 -1.58 11.39 -11.79
CA GLY A 417 -0.50 11.84 -10.95
C GLY A 417 -0.92 11.77 -9.48
N ASN A 418 -0.23 10.93 -8.70
CA ASN A 418 0.08 11.31 -7.33
C ASN A 418 1.04 12.50 -7.42
N THR A 419 0.67 13.68 -6.92
CA THR A 419 1.49 14.90 -7.01
C THR A 419 2.43 15.07 -5.81
N ASP A 420 2.50 14.11 -4.90
CA ASP A 420 3.48 14.14 -3.82
C ASP A 420 4.88 13.78 -4.35
N SER A 421 5.79 14.75 -4.37
CA SER A 421 7.18 14.58 -4.82
C SER A 421 7.98 13.63 -3.92
N SER A 422 7.47 13.26 -2.74
CA SER A 422 8.08 12.25 -1.87
C SER A 422 7.79 10.80 -2.26
N ASP A 423 6.87 10.59 -3.21
CA ASP A 423 6.49 9.28 -3.76
C ASP A 423 7.00 9.09 -5.21
N ASP A 424 7.90 9.95 -5.65
CA ASP A 424 8.58 9.81 -6.93
C ASP A 424 9.54 8.61 -6.90
N LEU A 425 9.10 7.49 -7.49
CA LEU A 425 9.94 6.33 -7.72
C LEU A 425 10.86 6.49 -8.95
N SER A 426 10.85 7.63 -9.62
CA SER A 426 11.87 7.93 -10.62
C SER A 426 13.23 8.02 -9.93
N LYS A 427 14.21 7.34 -10.51
CA LYS A 427 15.58 7.33 -10.00
C LYS A 427 16.55 7.51 -11.15
N SER A 428 17.51 8.40 -10.94
CA SER A 428 18.75 8.45 -11.71
C SER A 428 19.87 7.90 -10.83
N THR A 429 20.56 6.87 -11.31
CA THR A 429 21.65 6.25 -10.56
C THR A 429 22.75 5.82 -11.50
N GLU A 430 23.99 6.18 -11.18
CA GLU A 430 25.15 5.56 -11.82
C GLU A 430 25.34 4.16 -11.23
N SER A 431 25.39 3.15 -12.10
CA SER A 431 25.71 1.80 -11.66
C SER A 431 27.21 1.68 -11.45
N ASN A 432 27.63 0.95 -10.41
CA ASN A 432 29.03 0.54 -10.25
C ASN A 432 29.43 -0.61 -11.18
N THR A 433 28.54 -1.05 -12.06
CA THR A 433 28.81 -2.15 -12.97
C THR A 433 29.61 -1.68 -14.18
N GLU A 434 30.86 -2.11 -14.25
CA GLU A 434 31.76 -1.84 -15.38
C GLU A 434 31.42 -2.77 -16.56
N VAL A 435 31.38 -2.21 -17.76
CA VAL A 435 31.44 -3.02 -18.98
C VAL A 435 32.92 -3.15 -19.35
N LEU A 436 33.44 -4.36 -19.19
CA LEU A 436 34.86 -4.66 -19.34
C LEU A 436 35.14 -5.20 -20.74
N PHE A 437 36.04 -4.54 -21.46
CA PHE A 437 36.59 -5.04 -22.71
C PHE A 437 37.97 -5.65 -22.47
N LEU A 438 38.12 -6.96 -22.64
CA LEU A 438 39.39 -7.66 -22.47
C LEU A 438 40.01 -7.96 -23.84
N LEU A 439 40.99 -7.14 -24.25
CA LEU A 439 41.88 -7.47 -25.37
C LEU A 439 42.84 -8.58 -24.94
N HIS A 440 42.51 -9.84 -25.26
CA HIS A 440 43.47 -10.93 -25.15
C HIS A 440 44.62 -10.72 -26.15
N HIS A 441 45.72 -10.14 -25.68
CA HIS A 441 46.95 -10.09 -26.45
C HIS A 441 47.54 -11.51 -26.48
N ARG A 442 47.42 -12.21 -27.62
CA ARG A 442 48.20 -13.43 -27.86
C ARG A 442 49.62 -13.00 -28.22
N TYR A 443 50.54 -13.17 -27.29
CA TYR A 443 51.97 -13.03 -27.56
C TYR A 443 52.48 -14.32 -28.21
N LEU A 444 52.86 -14.26 -29.49
CA LEU A 444 53.65 -15.32 -30.12
C LEU A 444 55.13 -15.04 -29.84
N TYR A 445 55.74 -15.84 -28.97
CA TYR A 445 57.17 -15.81 -28.74
C TYR A 445 57.89 -16.52 -29.90
N ASN A 446 58.69 -15.78 -30.68
CA ASN A 446 59.59 -16.37 -31.66
C ASN A 446 60.96 -16.64 -30.98
N PRO A 447 61.33 -17.91 -30.73
CA PRO A 447 62.55 -18.23 -30.01
C PRO A 447 63.84 -17.89 -30.77
N GLN A 448 63.77 -17.67 -32.10
CA GLN A 448 64.96 -17.44 -32.91
C GLN A 448 65.44 -15.97 -32.92
N ASN A 449 64.56 -14.99 -32.68
CA ASN A 449 64.93 -13.57 -32.76
C ASN A 449 64.73 -12.76 -31.46
N LYS A 450 64.33 -13.39 -30.34
CA LYS A 450 64.06 -12.70 -29.06
C LYS A 450 63.20 -11.43 -29.19
N GLN A 451 62.28 -11.39 -30.15
CA GLN A 451 61.32 -10.29 -30.30
C GLN A 451 59.93 -10.77 -29.88
N ILE A 452 59.25 -9.93 -29.09
CA ILE A 452 57.82 -10.06 -28.83
C ILE A 452 57.11 -9.39 -30.00
N MET A 453 56.48 -10.16 -30.88
CA MET A 453 55.58 -9.61 -31.89
C MET A 453 54.19 -9.46 -31.29
N VAL A 454 53.70 -8.22 -31.23
CA VAL A 454 52.29 -7.92 -30.98
C VAL A 454 51.58 -8.07 -32.32
N LEU A 455 50.80 -9.13 -32.48
CA LEU A 455 49.94 -9.31 -33.64
C LEU A 455 48.67 -8.49 -33.40
N VAL A 456 48.61 -7.30 -34.01
CA VAL A 456 47.34 -6.60 -34.22
C VAL A 456 46.78 -7.14 -35.52
N GLN A 457 45.77 -8.00 -35.46
CA GLN A 457 44.98 -8.34 -36.64
C GLN A 457 44.12 -7.11 -36.99
N HIS A 458 44.37 -6.53 -38.16
CA HIS A 458 43.56 -5.46 -38.75
C HIS A 458 42.22 -5.98 -39.27
#